data_AF-A0A5S4TEH8-F1
#
_entry.id   AF-A0A5S4TEH8-F1
#
_cell.length_a   1.000
_cell.length_b   1.000
_cell.length_c   1.000
_cell.angle_alpha   90.00
_cell.angle_beta   90.00
_cell.angle_gamma   90.00
#
_symmetry.space_group_name_H-M   'P 1'
#
loop_
_entity.id
_entity.type
_entity.pdbx_description
1 polymer ?
#
loop_
_entity_poly.entity_id
_entity_poly.type
_entity_poly.pdbx_seq_one_letter_code
_entity_poly.pdbx_strand_id
1 'polypeptide(L)'
;CADLLRKQESYQSYQESNEIKEKVDVIYVEGDGVMVKSSDKNLNNRRIDLSHFVVHTGSKKIGSKRFELQDKKKFISPKNRLVREQVIDYLTNTFEISKETIFVTNSDGGHGYTPYVFKEMAKILRVSRHDHFGDEYHLNHSLKSFFNSYPSE
;
A
#
# COMPACT_ATOMS: atom_id res chain seq x y z
N CYS A 1 12.50 -15.90 -5.54
CA CYS A 1 11.89 -14.72 -4.86
C CYS A 1 12.95 -13.70 -4.44
N ALA A 2 13.97 -14.08 -3.67
CA ALA A 2 15.00 -13.14 -3.19
C ALA A 2 15.81 -12.43 -4.29
N ASP A 3 16.07 -13.09 -5.43
CA ASP A 3 16.80 -12.46 -6.55
C ASP A 3 15.94 -11.47 -7.36
N LEU A 4 14.62 -11.67 -7.41
CA LEU A 4 13.69 -10.76 -8.09
C LEU A 4 13.45 -9.50 -7.26
N LEU A 5 13.33 -9.64 -5.93
CA LEU A 5 13.23 -8.52 -5.01
C LEU A 5 14.50 -7.65 -5.06
N ARG A 6 15.70 -8.27 -5.05
CA ARG A 6 16.97 -7.54 -5.17
C ARG A 6 17.12 -6.78 -6.49
N LYS A 7 16.68 -7.36 -7.61
CA LYS A 7 16.69 -6.67 -8.92
C LYS A 7 15.71 -5.47 -8.95
N GLN A 8 14.58 -5.59 -8.27
CA GLN A 8 13.63 -4.49 -8.11
C GLN A 8 14.22 -3.36 -7.26
N GLU A 9 14.86 -3.69 -6.13
CA GLU A 9 15.54 -2.72 -5.25
C GLU A 9 16.64 -1.95 -6.00
N SER A 10 17.48 -2.64 -6.78
CA SER A 10 18.52 -1.97 -7.57
C SER A 10 17.93 -1.00 -8.59
N TYR A 11 16.86 -1.40 -9.31
CA TYR A 11 16.22 -0.53 -10.30
C TYR A 11 15.56 0.71 -9.68
N GLN A 12 15.02 0.57 -8.46
CA GLN A 12 14.41 1.68 -7.73
C GLN A 12 15.45 2.71 -7.28
N SER A 13 16.65 2.28 -6.87
CA SER A 13 17.74 3.19 -6.47
C SER A 13 18.33 4.01 -7.63
N TYR A 14 18.33 3.48 -8.86
CA TYR A 14 18.89 4.19 -10.03
C TYR A 14 18.07 5.40 -10.51
N GLN A 15 16.82 5.56 -10.06
CA GLN A 15 15.94 6.68 -10.47
C GLN A 15 16.05 7.90 -9.55
N GLU A 16 16.83 7.85 -8.47
CA GLU A 16 17.03 8.98 -7.55
C GLU A 16 18.16 9.89 -8.04
N SER A 17 17.87 10.73 -9.04
CA SER A 17 18.73 11.88 -9.37
C SER A 17 17.92 13.17 -9.45
N ASN A 18 17.99 13.98 -8.39
CA ASN A 18 17.66 15.42 -8.33
C ASN A 18 16.50 15.90 -9.21
N GLU A 19 15.29 15.46 -8.92
CA GLU A 19 14.08 16.01 -9.55
C GLU A 19 13.36 17.00 -8.63
N ILE A 20 12.78 18.03 -9.26
CA ILE A 20 11.84 18.95 -8.62
C ILE A 20 10.65 18.12 -8.14
N LYS A 21 10.26 18.27 -6.87
CA LYS A 21 9.10 17.56 -6.32
C LYS A 21 7.83 17.92 -7.08
N GLU A 22 6.99 16.91 -7.33
CA GLU A 22 5.74 17.06 -8.06
C GLU A 22 4.64 17.63 -7.14
N LYS A 23 3.87 18.60 -7.64
CA LYS A 23 2.68 19.12 -6.95
C LYS A 23 1.48 18.25 -7.31
N VAL A 24 0.79 17.75 -6.28
CA VAL A 24 -0.36 16.86 -6.45
C VAL A 24 -1.48 17.23 -5.48
N ASP A 25 -2.72 17.14 -5.98
CA ASP A 25 -3.92 17.43 -5.18
C ASP A 25 -4.28 16.27 -4.25
N VAL A 26 -4.10 15.03 -4.71
CA VAL A 26 -4.44 13.83 -3.96
C VAL A 26 -3.35 12.77 -4.09
N ILE A 27 -2.99 12.17 -2.97
CA ILE A 27 -2.09 11.03 -2.89
C ILE A 27 -2.84 9.87 -2.28
N TYR A 28 -2.83 8.72 -2.95
CA TYR A 28 -3.42 7.48 -2.48
C TYR A 28 -2.33 6.52 -2.02
N VAL A 29 -2.55 5.88 -0.86
CA VAL A 29 -1.73 4.77 -0.38
C VAL A 29 -2.61 3.60 0.02
N GLU A 30 -2.50 2.52 -0.73
CA GLU A 30 -3.17 1.25 -0.46
C GLU A 30 -2.18 0.29 0.21
N GLY A 31 -2.59 -0.40 1.27
CA GLY A 31 -1.76 -1.39 1.95
C GLY A 31 -2.53 -2.68 2.21
N ASP A 32 -1.90 -3.81 1.86
CA ASP A 32 -2.47 -5.16 2.06
C ASP A 32 -1.35 -6.19 2.28
N GLY A 33 -1.67 -7.26 3.01
CA GLY A 33 -0.78 -8.40 3.26
C GLY A 33 -0.97 -9.50 2.21
N VAL A 34 0.10 -9.87 1.50
CA VAL A 34 0.04 -10.91 0.47
C VAL A 34 0.83 -12.15 0.90
N MET A 35 0.14 -13.28 1.04
CA MET A 35 0.78 -14.57 1.31
C MET A 35 1.25 -15.23 0.00
N VAL A 36 2.54 -15.55 -0.08
CA VAL A 36 3.14 -16.26 -1.22
C VAL A 36 3.67 -17.63 -0.77
N LYS A 37 3.41 -18.67 -1.58
CA LYS A 37 3.96 -20.00 -1.35
C LYS A 37 5.35 -20.12 -2.01
N SER A 38 6.37 -20.36 -1.20
CA SER A 38 7.72 -20.70 -1.66
C SER A 38 7.80 -22.16 -2.09
N SER A 39 8.47 -22.41 -3.22
CA SER A 39 8.80 -23.76 -3.70
C SER A 39 10.03 -24.37 -3.02
N ASP A 40 10.70 -23.61 -2.15
CA ASP A 40 11.88 -24.08 -1.44
C ASP A 40 11.51 -25.21 -0.46
N LYS A 41 12.05 -26.40 -0.73
CA LYS A 41 11.77 -27.60 0.06
C LYS A 41 12.43 -27.57 1.44
N ASN A 42 13.41 -26.70 1.65
CA ASN A 42 14.18 -26.60 2.88
C ASN A 42 13.52 -25.72 3.95
N LEU A 43 12.46 -24.99 3.60
CA LEU A 43 11.68 -24.21 4.57
C LEU A 43 10.59 -25.09 5.22
N ASN A 44 10.62 -25.19 6.55
CA ASN A 44 9.57 -25.87 7.33
C ASN A 44 8.19 -25.23 7.12
N ASN A 45 8.14 -23.89 6.97
CA ASN A 45 6.95 -23.17 6.56
C ASN A 45 7.18 -22.53 5.19
N ARG A 46 6.44 -23.00 4.18
CA ARG A 46 6.53 -22.51 2.80
C ARG A 46 5.68 -21.26 2.55
N ARG A 47 4.93 -20.76 3.53
CA ARG A 47 4.13 -19.54 3.39
C ARG A 47 4.96 -18.35 3.86
N ILE A 48 5.13 -17.37 2.98
CA ILE A 48 5.84 -16.13 3.25
C ILE A 48 4.82 -15.01 3.14
N ASP A 49 4.60 -14.29 4.23
CA ASP A 49 3.77 -13.09 4.23
C ASP A 49 4.62 -11.91 3.75
N LEU A 50 4.18 -11.30 2.66
CA LEU A 50 4.81 -10.13 2.08
C LEU A 50 3.95 -8.92 2.39
N SER A 51 4.62 -7.87 2.85
CA SER A 51 3.99 -6.57 2.96
C SER A 51 3.96 -5.90 1.60
N HIS A 52 2.78 -5.48 1.16
CA HIS A 52 2.57 -4.81 -0.11
C HIS A 52 1.93 -3.44 0.12
N PHE A 53 2.49 -2.42 -0.52
CA PHE A 53 1.93 -1.07 -0.56
C PHE A 53 1.96 -0.53 -1.98
N VAL A 54 0.91 0.22 -2.35
CA VAL A 54 0.79 0.89 -3.64
C VAL A 54 0.55 2.37 -3.40
N VAL A 55 1.34 3.20 -4.07
CA VAL A 55 1.18 4.66 -4.09
C VAL A 55 0.73 5.08 -5.47
N HIS A 56 -0.25 5.97 -5.59
CA HIS A 56 -0.70 6.55 -6.86
C HIS A 56 -1.37 7.92 -6.65
N THR A 57 -1.53 8.70 -7.71
CA THR A 57 -2.09 10.07 -7.68
C THR A 57 -3.53 10.14 -8.17
N GLY A 58 -4.02 9.06 -8.78
CA GLY A 58 -5.39 8.99 -9.27
C GLY A 58 -5.68 7.70 -10.02
N SER A 59 -6.86 7.63 -10.64
CA SER A 59 -7.22 6.55 -11.54
C SER A 59 -7.92 7.09 -12.79
N LYS A 60 -7.63 6.49 -13.94
CA LYS A 60 -8.22 6.86 -15.23
C LYS A 60 -8.96 5.69 -15.83
N LYS A 61 -10.17 5.94 -16.31
CA LYS A 61 -10.96 4.94 -17.05
C LYS A 61 -10.34 4.73 -18.44
N ILE A 62 -9.86 3.51 -18.70
CA ILE A 62 -9.25 3.11 -19.99
C ILE A 62 -10.16 2.20 -20.81
N GLY A 63 -11.29 1.79 -20.25
CA GLY A 63 -12.29 0.98 -20.95
C GLY A 63 -13.62 0.96 -20.19
N SER A 64 -14.59 0.19 -20.69
CA SER A 64 -15.95 0.15 -20.14
C SER A 64 -16.01 -0.16 -18.64
N LYS A 65 -15.17 -1.09 -18.16
CA LYS A 65 -15.04 -1.49 -16.74
C LYS A 65 -13.59 -1.57 -16.24
N ARG A 66 -12.64 -0.94 -16.97
CA ARG A 66 -11.21 -1.01 -16.65
C ARG A 66 -10.69 0.37 -16.28
N PHE A 67 -9.99 0.42 -15.15
CA PHE A 67 -9.34 1.60 -14.63
C PHE A 67 -7.84 1.32 -14.49
N GLU A 68 -7.04 2.34 -14.71
CA GLU A 68 -5.59 2.31 -14.54
C GLU A 68 -5.19 3.37 -13.52
N LEU A 69 -4.32 2.99 -12.58
CA LEU A 69 -3.78 3.90 -11.57
C LEU A 69 -2.68 4.77 -12.18
N GLN A 70 -2.78 6.08 -11.97
CA GLN A 70 -1.82 7.07 -12.44
C GLN A 70 -0.60 7.13 -11.51
N ASP A 71 0.59 7.26 -12.09
CA ASP A 71 1.86 7.43 -11.36
C ASP A 71 2.09 6.35 -10.29
N LYS A 72 1.66 5.13 -10.62
CA LYS A 72 1.65 4.00 -9.70
C LYS A 72 3.06 3.54 -9.33
N LYS A 73 3.39 3.60 -8.05
CA LYS A 73 4.59 2.99 -7.45
C LYS A 73 4.21 1.85 -6.52
N LYS A 74 4.91 0.71 -6.63
CA LYS A 74 4.69 -0.47 -5.78
C LYS A 74 5.90 -0.73 -4.88
N PHE A 75 5.61 -1.11 -3.63
CA PHE A 75 6.58 -1.51 -2.64
C PHE A 75 6.22 -2.89 -2.10
N ILE A 76 7.20 -3.79 -2.04
CA ILE A 76 6.98 -5.15 -1.59
C ILE A 76 8.21 -5.68 -0.85
N SER A 77 8.01 -6.20 0.36
CA SER A 77 9.07 -6.84 1.14
C SER A 77 8.47 -7.73 2.24
N PRO A 78 9.16 -8.77 2.72
CA PRO A 78 8.73 -9.54 3.88
C PRO A 78 8.67 -8.71 5.18
N LYS A 79 9.34 -7.55 5.24
CA LYS A 79 9.41 -6.72 6.45
C LYS A 79 8.51 -5.50 6.36
N ASN A 80 7.32 -5.56 6.97
CA ASN A 80 6.34 -4.46 6.96
C ASN A 80 6.94 -3.09 7.34
N ARG A 81 7.73 -3.03 8.42
CA ARG A 81 8.38 -1.79 8.86
C ARG A 81 9.26 -1.16 7.78
N LEU A 82 10.08 -1.97 7.11
CA LEU A 82 10.96 -1.52 6.04
C LEU A 82 10.15 -0.94 4.87
N VAL A 83 9.06 -1.60 4.48
CA VAL A 83 8.21 -1.12 3.37
C VAL A 83 7.57 0.21 3.71
N ARG A 84 7.11 0.39 4.96
CA ARG A 84 6.51 1.66 5.40
C ARG A 84 7.53 2.81 5.39
N GLU A 85 8.75 2.55 5.83
CA GLU A 85 9.85 3.52 5.75
C GLU A 85 10.10 3.92 4.29
N GLN A 86 10.20 2.94 3.38
CA GLN A 86 10.36 3.19 1.94
C GLN A 86 9.21 4.00 1.31
N VAL A 87 7.96 3.74 1.72
CA VAL A 87 6.80 4.51 1.25
C VAL A 87 6.90 5.96 1.72
N ILE A 88 7.22 6.19 3.00
CA ILE A 88 7.36 7.56 3.55
C ILE A 88 8.50 8.30 2.85
N ASP A 89 9.65 7.65 2.66
CA ASP A 89 10.81 8.23 1.99
C ASP A 89 10.46 8.62 0.55
N TYR A 90 9.81 7.71 -0.19
CA TYR A 90 9.34 7.99 -1.53
C TYR A 90 8.37 9.19 -1.57
N LEU A 91 7.34 9.20 -0.72
CA LEU A 91 6.39 10.31 -0.68
C LEU A 91 7.06 11.65 -0.38
N THR A 92 8.00 11.63 0.57
CA THR A 92 8.73 12.83 0.99
C THR A 92 9.65 13.35 -0.10
N ASN A 93 10.26 12.47 -0.90
CA ASN A 93 11.21 12.85 -1.94
C ASN A 93 10.55 13.15 -3.29
N THR A 94 9.37 12.58 -3.56
CA THR A 94 8.69 12.72 -4.85
C THR A 94 7.68 13.86 -4.87
N PHE A 95 6.93 14.10 -3.79
CA PHE A 95 5.81 15.04 -3.81
C PHE A 95 6.04 16.29 -2.95
N GLU A 96 5.58 17.43 -3.44
CA GLU A 96 5.41 18.66 -2.66
C GLU A 96 4.07 18.61 -1.94
N ILE A 97 4.07 18.14 -0.69
CA ILE A 97 2.86 18.04 0.13
C ILE A 97 2.51 19.43 0.68
N SER A 98 1.40 19.98 0.20
CA SER A 98 0.86 21.27 0.67
C SER A 98 -0.29 21.08 1.66
N LYS A 99 -0.90 22.18 2.11
CA LYS A 99 -2.08 22.13 2.99
C LYS A 99 -3.33 21.65 2.24
N GLU A 100 -3.33 21.80 0.92
CA GLU A 100 -4.42 21.42 0.03
C GLU A 100 -4.33 19.95 -0.39
N THR A 101 -3.13 19.34 -0.33
CA THR A 101 -2.94 17.93 -0.64
C THR A 101 -3.75 17.03 0.30
N ILE A 102 -4.61 16.19 -0.28
CA ILE A 102 -5.40 15.20 0.44
C ILE A 102 -4.65 13.87 0.43
N PHE A 103 -4.41 13.32 1.62
CA PHE A 103 -3.86 11.99 1.76
C PHE A 103 -4.99 10.98 1.96
N VAL A 104 -5.16 10.06 1.01
CA VAL A 104 -6.18 9.02 1.07
C VAL A 104 -5.51 7.67 1.27
N THR A 105 -5.98 6.89 2.24
CA THR A 105 -5.41 5.55 2.47
C THR A 105 -6.46 4.48 2.55
N ASN A 106 -6.15 3.29 2.05
CA ASN A 106 -7.03 2.12 2.13
C ASN A 106 -6.27 0.88 2.62
N SER A 107 -6.94 0.05 3.44
CA SER A 107 -6.38 -1.23 3.85
C SER A 107 -7.41 -2.26 4.31
N ASP A 108 -6.96 -3.52 4.42
CA ASP A 108 -7.70 -4.67 4.94
C ASP A 108 -7.86 -4.68 6.49
N GLY A 109 -7.13 -3.81 7.19
CA GLY A 109 -7.09 -3.75 8.65
C GLY A 109 -6.22 -4.83 9.32
N GLY A 110 -5.46 -5.60 8.53
CA GLY A 110 -4.57 -6.66 9.00
C GLY A 110 -3.40 -6.15 9.85
N HIS A 111 -2.58 -7.08 10.37
CA HIS A 111 -1.40 -6.72 11.16
C HIS A 111 -0.40 -5.90 10.31
N GLY A 112 -0.09 -4.69 10.76
CA GLY A 112 0.73 -3.74 10.00
C GLY A 112 -0.05 -2.86 9.02
N TYR A 113 -1.37 -3.02 8.96
CA TYR A 113 -2.31 -2.33 8.07
C TYR A 113 -3.51 -1.73 8.80
N THR A 114 -3.39 -1.53 10.12
CA THR A 114 -4.44 -0.90 10.91
C THR A 114 -4.57 0.59 10.57
N PRO A 115 -5.74 1.21 10.77
CA PRO A 115 -5.93 2.65 10.58
C PRO A 115 -4.90 3.51 11.32
N TYR A 116 -4.44 3.04 12.49
CA TYR A 116 -3.41 3.71 13.29
C TYR A 116 -2.09 3.86 12.52
N VAL A 117 -1.67 2.84 11.77
CA VAL A 117 -0.44 2.89 10.98
C VAL A 117 -0.47 4.03 9.97
N PHE A 118 -1.58 4.16 9.23
CA PHE A 118 -1.73 5.23 8.24
C PHE A 118 -1.88 6.60 8.87
N LYS A 119 -2.51 6.69 10.04
CA LYS A 119 -2.59 7.93 10.82
C LYS A 119 -1.21 8.41 11.25
N GLU A 120 -0.32 7.51 11.65
CA GLU A 120 1.07 7.87 11.96
C GLU A 120 1.83 8.30 10.71
N MET A 121 1.64 7.64 9.56
CA MET A 121 2.22 8.09 8.28
C MET A 121 1.76 9.52 7.94
N ALA A 122 0.47 9.82 8.07
CA ALA A 122 -0.09 11.15 7.84
C ALA A 122 0.58 12.22 8.74
N LYS A 123 0.79 11.91 10.03
CA LYS A 123 1.51 12.81 10.95
C LYS A 123 2.95 13.07 10.52
N ILE A 124 3.67 12.03 10.10
CA ILE A 124 5.06 12.13 9.62
C ILE A 124 5.12 13.03 8.38
N LEU A 125 4.20 12.83 7.44
CA LEU A 125 4.09 13.61 6.20
C LEU A 125 3.52 15.02 6.42
N ARG A 126 3.01 15.34 7.62
CA ARG A 126 2.41 16.62 8.00
C ARG A 126 1.26 17.04 7.07
N VAL A 127 0.50 16.08 6.56
CA VAL A 127 -0.68 16.35 5.72
C VAL A 127 -1.76 17.02 6.56
N SER A 128 -2.44 18.01 5.97
CA SER A 128 -3.52 18.73 6.68
C SER A 128 -4.84 17.95 6.68
N ARG A 129 -5.03 17.07 5.69
CA ARG A 129 -6.21 16.21 5.57
C ARG A 129 -5.79 14.76 5.28
N HIS A 130 -6.30 13.84 6.09
CA HIS A 130 -6.11 12.40 5.92
C HIS A 130 -7.46 11.68 6.03
N ASP A 131 -7.84 11.01 4.94
CA ASP A 131 -9.06 10.20 4.87
C ASP A 131 -8.66 8.72 4.74
N HIS A 132 -9.05 7.89 5.72
CA HIS A 132 -8.77 6.46 5.71
C HIS A 132 -10.04 5.64 5.47
N PHE A 133 -9.95 4.66 4.57
CA PHE A 133 -11.05 3.77 4.19
C PHE A 133 -10.68 2.32 4.48
N GLY A 134 -11.62 1.56 5.06
CA GLY A 134 -11.49 0.11 5.10
C GLY A 134 -11.80 -0.50 3.74
N ASP A 135 -11.12 -1.59 3.38
CA ASP A 135 -11.41 -2.33 2.17
C ASP A 135 -12.81 -2.98 2.23
N GLU A 136 -13.66 -2.64 1.27
CA GLU A 136 -15.05 -3.10 1.22
C GLU A 136 -15.15 -4.63 1.13
N TYR A 137 -14.26 -5.28 0.38
CA TYR A 137 -14.28 -6.73 0.23
C TYR A 137 -13.97 -7.43 1.55
N HIS A 138 -12.92 -7.00 2.26
CA HIS A 138 -12.53 -7.57 3.54
C HIS A 138 -13.57 -7.31 4.64
N LEU A 139 -14.18 -6.12 4.66
CA LEU A 139 -15.29 -5.80 5.56
C LEU A 139 -16.48 -6.71 5.29
N ASN A 140 -16.93 -6.81 4.04
CA ASN A 140 -18.06 -7.66 3.66
C ASN A 140 -17.77 -9.15 3.92
N HIS A 141 -16.56 -9.63 3.66
CA HIS A 141 -16.14 -10.99 3.96
C HIS A 141 -16.20 -11.27 5.47
N SER A 142 -15.72 -10.34 6.28
CA SER A 142 -15.76 -10.44 7.74
C SER A 142 -17.19 -10.48 8.27
N LEU A 143 -18.07 -9.61 7.76
CA LEU A 143 -19.49 -9.60 8.12
C LEU A 143 -20.16 -10.93 7.76
N LYS A 144 -19.99 -11.42 6.52
CA LYS A 144 -20.54 -12.71 6.10
C LYS A 144 -20.04 -13.84 7.00
N SER A 145 -18.74 -13.91 7.25
CA SER A 145 -18.14 -14.93 8.11
C SER A 145 -18.70 -14.90 9.53
N PHE A 146 -18.87 -13.70 10.10
CA PHE A 146 -19.45 -13.51 11.43
C PHE A 146 -20.91 -13.97 11.51
N PHE A 147 -21.71 -13.63 10.50
CA PHE A 147 -23.14 -13.95 10.48
C PHE A 147 -23.46 -15.38 10.01
N ASN A 148 -22.51 -16.09 9.39
CA ASN A 148 -22.71 -17.45 8.87
C ASN A 148 -23.12 -18.48 9.95
N SER A 149 -22.82 -18.23 11.23
CA SER A 149 -23.18 -19.11 12.34
C SER A 149 -24.59 -18.88 12.89
N TYR A 150 -25.26 -17.81 12.47
CA TYR A 150 -26.62 -17.50 12.91
C TYR A 150 -27.64 -18.23 12.02
N PRO A 151 -28.76 -18.71 12.58
CA PRO A 151 -29.82 -19.32 11.79
C PRO A 151 -30.39 -18.33 10.77
N SER A 152 -30.74 -18.81 9.58
CA SER A 152 -31.60 -18.07 8.67
C SER A 152 -33.02 -17.98 9.25
N GLU A 153 -33.63 -16.80 9.22
CA GLU A 153 -35.05 -16.59 9.52
C GLU A 153 -35.97 -17.38 8.56
#